data_AF-A0A101IIE3-F1
#
_entry.id   AF-A0A101IIE3-F1
#
_cell.length_a   1.000
_cell.length_b   1.000
_cell.length_c   1.000
_cell.angle_alpha   90.00
_cell.angle_beta   90.00
_cell.angle_gamma   90.00
#
_symmetry.space_group_name_H-M   'P 1'
#
loop_
_entity.id
_entity.type
_entity.pdbx_description
1 polymer ?
#
loop_
_entity_poly.entity_id
_entity_poly.type
_entity_poly.pdbx_seq_one_letter_code
_entity_poly.pdbx_strand_id
1 'polypeptide(L)'
;MKITCMVGNSYLPIFAKATKSLGFELALYSIQRLDDQPGRLEVALESCAESDLIFIHRGSDPIWDEIGPKMKEIGENTAIVCLGYDPSYWLLSTAPAEVVVTANAYLTYGGEGNVCNMFLYLCKELLDVDCAFDPPIGRADPSAGAAGHERHPRILVLRPGFRAWDEEHGGGGLRVLPQR
;
A
#
# COMPACT_ATOMS: atom_id res chain seq x y z
N MET A 1 4.94 0.76 -11.22
CA MET A 1 4.65 -0.12 -10.09
C MET A 1 3.37 0.36 -9.46
N LYS A 2 2.37 -0.50 -9.40
CA LYS A 2 1.06 -0.21 -8.84
C LYS A 2 0.90 -0.94 -7.51
N ILE A 3 0.54 -0.19 -6.49
CA ILE A 3 0.20 -0.71 -5.16
C ILE A 3 -1.25 -0.35 -4.89
N THR A 4 -2.09 -1.34 -4.61
CA THR A 4 -3.47 -1.09 -4.18
C THR A 4 -3.58 -1.27 -2.68
N CYS A 5 -4.11 -0.28 -1.98
CA CYS A 5 -4.36 -0.34 -0.55
C CYS A 5 -5.86 -0.33 -0.25
N MET A 6 -6.29 -1.30 0.55
CA MET A 6 -7.63 -1.35 1.13
C MET A 6 -7.53 -1.19 2.64
N VAL A 7 -7.89 -0.01 3.15
CA VAL A 7 -7.62 0.38 4.53
C VAL A 7 -8.80 1.11 5.16
N GLY A 8 -8.78 1.30 6.48
CA GLY A 8 -9.71 2.21 7.14
C GLY A 8 -9.50 3.68 6.73
N ASN A 9 -10.57 4.48 6.78
CA ASN A 9 -10.54 5.92 6.44
C ASN A 9 -9.39 6.72 7.10
N SER A 10 -8.99 6.36 8.32
CA SER A 10 -7.91 7.03 9.06
C SER A 10 -6.53 6.89 8.44
N TYR A 11 -6.29 5.84 7.63
CA TYR A 11 -5.00 5.59 7.00
C TYR A 11 -4.82 6.31 5.67
N LEU A 12 -5.92 6.68 4.98
CA LEU A 12 -5.84 7.29 3.64
C LEU A 12 -4.94 8.53 3.59
N PRO A 13 -5.05 9.52 4.51
CA PRO A 13 -4.26 10.74 4.41
C PRO A 13 -2.76 10.49 4.60
N ILE A 14 -2.38 9.63 5.55
CA ILE A 14 -0.97 9.36 5.83
C ILE A 14 -0.34 8.48 4.76
N PHE A 15 -1.09 7.55 4.15
CA PHE A 15 -0.59 6.74 3.03
C PHE A 15 -0.38 7.60 1.79
N ALA A 16 -1.34 8.47 1.44
CA ALA A 16 -1.21 9.41 0.33
C ALA A 16 0.00 10.33 0.53
N LYS A 17 0.19 10.84 1.75
CA LYS A 17 1.32 11.73 2.07
C LYS A 17 2.67 11.00 2.01
N ALA A 18 2.80 9.86 2.69
CA ALA A 18 4.07 9.14 2.85
C ALA A 18 4.62 8.54 1.54
N THR A 19 3.76 8.35 0.55
CA THR A 19 4.12 7.73 -0.73
C THR A 19 4.28 8.73 -1.88
N LYS A 20 3.92 10.01 -1.67
CA LYS A 20 3.99 11.07 -2.69
C LYS A 20 5.37 11.20 -3.35
N SER A 21 6.45 10.98 -2.58
CA SER A 21 7.83 11.06 -3.06
C SER A 21 8.42 9.73 -3.54
N LEU A 22 7.68 8.62 -3.41
CA LEU A 22 8.17 7.29 -3.72
C LEU A 22 7.99 6.91 -5.19
N GLY A 23 7.24 7.68 -5.98
CA GLY A 23 7.04 7.36 -7.41
C GLY A 23 6.34 6.01 -7.62
N PHE A 24 5.49 5.61 -6.69
CA PHE A 24 4.54 4.50 -6.87
C PHE A 24 3.24 5.03 -7.44
N GLU A 25 2.56 4.22 -8.23
CA GLU A 25 1.13 4.41 -8.47
C GLU A 25 0.38 3.80 -7.29
N LEU A 26 -0.24 4.63 -6.45
CA LEU A 26 -0.95 4.17 -5.26
C LEU A 26 -2.46 4.33 -5.45
N ALA A 27 -3.18 3.21 -5.49
CA ALA A 27 -4.63 3.20 -5.48
C ALA A 27 -5.13 3.02 -4.04
N LEU A 28 -5.88 3.99 -3.51
CA LEU A 28 -6.34 3.99 -2.13
C LEU A 28 -7.85 3.81 -2.03
N TYR A 29 -8.28 2.74 -1.36
CA TYR A 29 -9.69 2.44 -1.12
C TYR A 29 -9.97 2.38 0.38
N SER A 30 -11.06 3.05 0.80
CA SER A 30 -11.61 2.88 2.15
C SER A 30 -12.52 1.67 2.20
N ILE A 31 -12.25 0.74 3.13
CA ILE A 31 -13.13 -0.41 3.40
C ILE A 31 -14.55 0.04 3.71
N GLN A 32 -14.71 1.11 4.51
CA GLN A 32 -16.01 1.64 4.92
C GLN A 32 -16.82 2.29 3.80
N ARG A 33 -16.24 2.38 2.60
CA ARG A 33 -16.84 3.07 1.46
C ARG A 33 -17.00 2.18 0.24
N LEU A 34 -16.59 0.91 0.32
CA LEU A 34 -16.62 -0.02 -0.81
C LEU A 34 -18.04 -0.37 -1.28
N ASP A 35 -19.02 -0.25 -0.38
CA ASP A 35 -20.44 -0.51 -0.62
C ASP A 35 -21.28 0.77 -0.78
N ASP A 36 -20.69 1.96 -0.62
CA ASP A 36 -21.39 3.25 -0.76
C ASP A 36 -22.06 3.44 -2.12
N GLN A 37 -21.50 2.84 -3.18
CA GLN A 37 -21.95 3.01 -4.57
C GLN A 37 -21.85 1.69 -5.34
N PRO A 38 -22.82 1.38 -6.22
CA PRO A 38 -22.75 0.22 -7.09
C PRO A 38 -21.48 0.21 -7.93
N GLY A 39 -20.81 -0.93 -8.05
CA GLY A 39 -19.62 -1.10 -8.89
C GLY A 39 -18.30 -0.75 -8.20
N ARG A 40 -18.31 -0.13 -7.01
CA ARG A 40 -17.07 0.36 -6.39
C ARG A 40 -16.21 -0.77 -5.85
N LEU A 41 -16.84 -1.81 -5.29
CA LEU A 41 -16.13 -3.01 -4.86
C LEU A 41 -15.47 -3.70 -6.06
N GLU A 42 -16.18 -3.83 -7.18
CA GLU A 42 -15.67 -4.42 -8.41
C GLU A 42 -14.43 -3.66 -8.93
N VAL A 43 -14.50 -2.33 -8.95
CA VAL A 43 -13.36 -1.48 -9.34
C VAL A 43 -12.18 -1.64 -8.38
N ALA A 44 -12.42 -1.79 -7.07
CA ALA A 44 -11.35 -2.02 -6.10
C ALA A 44 -10.67 -3.38 -6.29
N LEU A 45 -11.45 -4.42 -6.57
CA LEU A 45 -10.96 -5.78 -6.84
C LEU A 45 -10.19 -5.86 -8.16
N GLU A 46 -10.68 -5.21 -9.22
CA GLU A 46 -9.97 -5.08 -10.49
C GLU A 46 -8.64 -4.36 -10.29
N SER A 47 -8.63 -3.27 -9.52
CA SER A 47 -7.39 -2.56 -9.19
C SER A 47 -6.41 -3.45 -8.42
N CYS A 48 -6.90 -4.29 -7.50
CA CYS A 48 -6.07 -5.29 -6.81
C CYS A 48 -5.47 -6.30 -7.79
N ALA A 49 -6.26 -6.85 -8.71
CA ALA A 49 -5.81 -7.85 -9.68
C ALA A 49 -4.76 -7.31 -10.67
N GLU A 50 -4.77 -6.00 -10.93
CA GLU A 50 -3.78 -5.32 -11.78
C GLU A 50 -2.54 -4.82 -11.02
N SER A 51 -2.49 -4.98 -9.70
CA SER A 51 -1.41 -4.43 -8.88
C SER A 51 -0.21 -5.36 -8.82
N ASP A 52 0.97 -4.78 -8.58
CA ASP A 52 2.17 -5.56 -8.24
C ASP A 52 2.11 -6.02 -6.77
N LEU A 53 1.55 -5.18 -5.89
CA LEU A 53 1.38 -5.44 -4.47
C LEU A 53 0.02 -4.95 -3.97
N ILE A 54 -0.61 -5.75 -3.12
CA ILE A 54 -1.84 -5.39 -2.43
C ILE A 54 -1.54 -5.27 -0.94
N PHE A 55 -1.89 -4.13 -0.37
CA PHE A 55 -1.81 -3.88 1.06
C PHE A 55 -3.21 -3.77 1.66
N ILE A 56 -3.48 -4.52 2.72
CA ILE A 56 -4.77 -4.50 3.40
C ILE A 56 -4.52 -4.19 4.86
N HIS A 57 -5.28 -3.25 5.42
CA HIS A 57 -5.46 -3.18 6.87
C HIS A 57 -6.92 -3.44 7.18
N ARG A 58 -7.26 -4.68 7.55
CA ARG A 58 -8.64 -5.09 7.77
C ARG A 58 -9.08 -4.88 9.21
N GLY A 59 -10.35 -4.52 9.34
CA GLY A 59 -11.12 -4.64 10.58
C GLY A 59 -12.00 -5.88 10.57
N SER A 60 -12.98 -5.89 11.47
CA SER A 60 -13.99 -6.94 11.60
C SER A 60 -15.21 -6.71 10.71
N ASP A 61 -15.10 -5.88 9.67
CA ASP A 61 -16.22 -5.47 8.82
C ASP A 61 -16.86 -6.69 8.10
N PRO A 62 -18.21 -6.82 8.08
CA PRO A 62 -18.88 -7.97 7.45
C PRO A 62 -18.59 -8.15 5.96
N ILE A 63 -18.21 -7.07 5.27
CA ILE A 63 -17.87 -7.07 3.84
C ILE A 63 -16.73 -8.07 3.51
N TRP A 64 -15.92 -8.46 4.50
CA TRP A 64 -14.86 -9.45 4.33
C TRP A 64 -15.35 -10.87 4.02
N ASP A 65 -16.60 -11.19 4.34
CA ASP A 65 -17.19 -12.49 3.95
C ASP A 65 -17.34 -12.59 2.43
N GLU A 66 -17.59 -11.47 1.75
CA GLU A 66 -17.63 -11.38 0.29
C GLU A 66 -16.23 -11.18 -0.32
N ILE A 67 -15.43 -10.26 0.25
CA ILE A 67 -14.12 -9.87 -0.31
C ILE A 67 -13.09 -10.99 -0.12
N GLY A 68 -13.12 -11.69 1.02
CA GLY A 68 -12.12 -12.67 1.41
C GLY A 68 -11.85 -13.76 0.36
N PRO A 69 -12.88 -14.47 -0.16
CA PRO A 69 -12.69 -15.45 -1.22
C PRO A 69 -12.06 -14.89 -2.50
N LYS A 70 -12.49 -13.70 -2.95
CA LYS A 70 -11.94 -13.04 -4.15
C LYS A 70 -10.48 -12.64 -3.96
N MET A 71 -10.13 -12.17 -2.76
CA MET A 71 -8.74 -11.84 -2.45
C MET A 71 -7.84 -13.06 -2.39
N LYS A 72 -8.35 -14.23 -1.98
CA LYS A 72 -7.57 -15.48 -2.03
C LYS A 72 -7.22 -15.86 -3.47
N GLU A 73 -8.17 -15.73 -4.40
CA GLU A 73 -7.95 -15.97 -5.83
C GLU A 73 -6.94 -14.99 -6.42
N ILE A 74 -7.09 -13.68 -6.13
CA ILE A 74 -6.12 -12.66 -6.56
C ILE A 74 -4.72 -12.96 -5.98
N GLY A 75 -4.66 -13.45 -4.74
CA GLY A 75 -3.44 -13.81 -4.04
C GLY A 75 -2.66 -14.98 -4.66
N GLU A 76 -3.26 -15.76 -5.55
CA GLU A 76 -2.54 -16.80 -6.29
C GLU A 76 -1.47 -16.20 -7.23
N ASN A 77 -1.67 -14.97 -7.69
CA ASN A 77 -0.80 -14.31 -8.65
C ASN A 77 -0.20 -12.99 -8.13
N THR A 78 -0.78 -12.40 -7.09
CA THR A 78 -0.39 -11.08 -6.57
C THR A 78 0.03 -11.15 -5.11
N ALA A 79 1.11 -10.45 -4.75
CA ALA A 79 1.54 -10.37 -3.37
C ALA A 79 0.51 -9.61 -2.52
N ILE A 80 0.07 -10.22 -1.41
CA ILE A 80 -0.86 -9.63 -0.45
C ILE A 80 -0.18 -9.54 0.92
N VAL A 81 -0.19 -8.34 1.48
CA VAL A 81 0.14 -8.07 2.88
C VAL A 81 -1.14 -7.62 3.57
N CYS A 82 -1.73 -8.51 4.37
CA CYS A 82 -2.95 -8.23 5.12
C CYS A 82 -2.62 -8.11 6.61
N LEU A 83 -2.82 -6.91 7.13
CA LEU A 83 -2.65 -6.55 8.52
C LEU A 83 -4.00 -6.28 9.18
N GLY A 84 -3.99 -6.18 10.50
CA GLY A 84 -5.16 -5.87 11.31
C GLY A 84 -4.87 -6.11 12.79
N TYR A 85 -5.78 -5.65 13.64
CA TYR A 85 -5.65 -5.78 15.09
C TYR A 85 -5.65 -7.23 15.58
N ASP A 86 -6.39 -8.11 14.90
CA ASP A 86 -6.43 -9.55 15.19
C ASP A 86 -5.46 -10.29 14.26
N PRO A 87 -4.46 -11.04 14.78
CA PRO A 87 -3.52 -11.79 13.95
C PRO A 87 -4.17 -12.84 13.04
N SER A 88 -5.37 -13.33 13.34
CA SER A 88 -6.10 -14.26 12.47
C SER A 88 -6.43 -13.63 11.10
N TYR A 89 -6.47 -12.30 11.04
CA TYR A 89 -6.68 -11.56 9.80
C TYR A 89 -5.50 -11.67 8.83
N TRP A 90 -4.31 -11.95 9.36
CA TRP A 90 -3.09 -12.01 8.58
C TRP A 90 -3.01 -13.25 7.70
N LEU A 91 -3.87 -14.24 7.93
CA LEU A 91 -4.00 -15.46 7.11
C LEU A 91 -4.40 -15.19 5.65
N LEU A 92 -4.84 -13.96 5.32
CA LEU A 92 -5.05 -13.54 3.94
C LEU A 92 -3.76 -13.10 3.24
N SER A 93 -2.67 -12.88 3.99
CA SER A 93 -1.38 -12.53 3.41
C SER A 93 -0.80 -13.71 2.63
N THR A 94 -0.20 -13.41 1.49
CA THR A 94 0.62 -14.35 0.72
C THR A 94 2.12 -14.13 0.96
N ALA A 95 2.47 -12.99 1.57
CA ALA A 95 3.82 -12.68 2.02
C ALA A 95 4.31 -13.61 3.16
N PRO A 96 5.64 -13.83 3.29
CA PRO A 96 6.21 -14.56 4.42
C PRO A 96 5.83 -13.93 5.77
N ALA A 97 5.67 -14.78 6.80
CA ALA A 97 5.22 -14.33 8.12
C ALA A 97 6.12 -13.24 8.75
N GLU A 98 7.44 -13.32 8.55
CA GLU A 98 8.39 -12.31 9.05
C GLU A 98 8.19 -10.94 8.39
N VAL A 99 7.81 -10.92 7.11
CA VAL A 99 7.49 -9.69 6.36
C VAL A 99 6.22 -9.07 6.91
N VAL A 100 5.19 -9.89 7.16
CA VAL A 100 3.91 -9.44 7.74
C VAL A 100 4.13 -8.85 9.14
N VAL A 101 4.90 -9.53 9.99
CA VAL A 101 5.23 -9.05 11.35
C VAL A 101 5.97 -7.72 11.31
N THR A 102 6.96 -7.59 10.42
CA THR A 102 7.75 -6.35 10.29
C THR A 102 6.91 -5.20 9.74
N ALA A 103 6.08 -5.45 8.72
CA ALA A 103 5.12 -4.48 8.21
C ALA A 103 4.13 -4.01 9.29
N ASN A 104 3.64 -4.93 10.11
CA ASN A 104 2.77 -4.59 11.25
C ASN A 104 3.47 -3.69 12.27
N ALA A 105 4.78 -3.88 12.53
CA ALA A 105 5.53 -3.03 13.44
C ALA A 105 5.62 -1.58 12.94
N TYR A 106 5.93 -1.36 11.65
CA TYR A 106 5.90 -0.02 11.07
C TYR A 106 4.56 0.67 11.26
N LEU A 107 3.46 -0.03 10.94
CA LEU A 107 2.13 0.55 11.02
C LEU A 107 1.70 0.82 12.47
N THR A 108 2.04 -0.09 13.38
CA THR A 108 1.74 0.03 14.82
C THR A 108 2.47 1.21 15.45
N TYR A 109 3.75 1.41 15.10
CA TYR A 109 4.52 2.56 15.57
C TYR A 109 4.05 3.85 14.91
N GLY A 110 3.56 3.76 13.66
CA GLY A 110 2.91 4.83 12.94
C GLY A 110 3.86 5.97 12.60
N GLY A 111 3.29 7.07 12.08
CA GLY A 111 4.07 8.19 11.59
C GLY A 111 4.52 8.02 10.13
N GLU A 112 4.70 9.15 9.45
CA GLU A 112 4.92 9.20 8.01
C GLU A 112 6.19 8.46 7.58
N GLY A 113 7.28 8.60 8.33
CA GLY A 113 8.54 7.90 8.05
C GLY A 113 8.41 6.39 8.15
N ASN A 114 7.67 5.86 9.13
CA ASN A 114 7.43 4.43 9.24
C ASN A 114 6.53 3.93 8.10
N VAL A 115 5.49 4.67 7.71
CA VAL A 115 4.63 4.28 6.57
C VAL A 115 5.45 4.28 5.26
N CYS A 116 6.30 5.28 5.06
CA CYS A 116 7.19 5.39 3.90
C CYS A 116 8.14 4.19 3.83
N ASN A 117 8.87 3.92 4.92
CA ASN A 117 9.80 2.79 5.00
C ASN A 117 9.10 1.44 4.92
N MET A 118 7.86 1.30 5.43
CA MET A 118 7.06 0.10 5.26
C MET A 118 6.85 -0.23 3.79
N PHE A 119 6.41 0.73 2.97
CA PHE A 119 6.18 0.45 1.55
C PHE A 119 7.48 0.10 0.81
N LEU A 120 8.59 0.76 1.14
CA LEU A 120 9.90 0.42 0.57
C LEU A 120 10.37 -0.97 0.99
N TYR A 121 10.23 -1.31 2.26
CA TYR A 121 10.48 -2.64 2.79
C TYR A 121 9.67 -3.69 2.03
N LEU A 122 8.35 -3.49 1.88
CA LEU A 122 7.50 -4.41 1.15
C LEU A 122 7.90 -4.54 -0.33
N CYS A 123 8.27 -3.44 -0.98
CA CYS A 123 8.75 -3.46 -2.36
C CYS A 123 10.08 -4.23 -2.49
N LYS A 124 10.99 -4.09 -1.52
CA LYS A 124 12.24 -4.83 -1.50
C LYS A 124 11.99 -6.33 -1.34
N GLU A 125 11.22 -6.71 -0.33
CA GLU A 125 11.03 -8.12 0.06
C GLU A 125 10.13 -8.90 -0.89
N LEU A 126 9.12 -8.25 -1.48
CA LEU A 126 8.09 -8.94 -2.27
C LEU A 126 8.24 -8.72 -3.78
N LEU A 127 8.87 -7.63 -4.20
CA LEU A 127 8.96 -7.23 -5.61
C LEU A 127 10.41 -7.09 -6.12
N ASP A 128 11.41 -7.37 -5.27
CA ASP A 128 12.84 -7.23 -5.56
C ASP A 128 13.21 -5.83 -6.09
N VAL A 129 12.57 -4.79 -5.55
CA VAL A 129 12.91 -3.40 -5.88
C VAL A 129 14.21 -3.02 -5.16
N ASP A 130 15.13 -2.40 -5.90
CA ASP A 130 16.33 -1.85 -5.30
C ASP A 130 16.03 -0.48 -4.64
N CYS A 131 15.76 -0.54 -3.34
CA CYS A 131 15.53 0.63 -2.51
C CYS A 131 16.09 0.44 -1.11
N ALA A 132 16.52 1.55 -0.50
CA ALA A 132 16.90 1.58 0.90
C ALA A 132 15.69 1.91 1.78
N PHE A 133 15.60 1.28 2.95
CA PHE A 133 14.61 1.57 3.97
C PHE A 133 15.25 1.49 5.37
N ASP A 134 14.73 2.28 6.30
CA ASP A 134 15.11 2.23 7.73
C ASP A 134 14.18 1.28 8.49
N PRO A 135 14.66 0.59 9.55
CA PRO A 135 13.83 -0.31 10.37
C PRO A 135 12.69 0.45 11.09
N PRO A 136 11.65 -0.24 11.60
CA PRO A 136 10.55 0.40 12.33
C PRO A 136 11.06 1.17 13.56
N ILE A 137 10.76 2.47 13.64
CA ILE A 137 11.17 3.33 14.77
C ILE A 137 10.01 3.49 15.73
N GLY A 138 10.19 2.99 16.97
CA GLY A 138 9.18 3.08 18.03
C GLY A 138 8.99 4.51 18.56
N ARG A 139 7.78 4.78 19.08
CA ARG A 139 7.34 6.11 19.56
C ARG A 139 8.13 6.67 20.76
N ALA A 140 8.98 5.86 21.40
CA ALA A 140 9.70 6.18 22.63
C ALA A 140 11.23 6.25 22.48
N ASP A 141 11.74 6.40 21.25
CA ASP A 141 13.18 6.65 21.06
C ASP A 141 13.47 8.17 21.03
N PRO A 142 13.87 8.78 22.17
CA PRO A 142 14.23 10.20 22.23
C PRO A 142 15.51 10.54 21.44
N SER A 143 16.33 9.55 21.05
CA SER A 143 17.50 9.79 20.19
C SER A 143 17.13 9.99 18.72
N ALA A 144 15.93 9.54 18.31
CA ALA A 144 15.38 9.78 16.97
C ALA A 144 14.83 11.20 16.77
N GLY A 145 14.63 11.97 17.86
CA GLY A 145 14.03 13.31 17.85
C GLY A 145 14.89 14.42 17.22
N ALA A 146 16.15 14.15 16.86
CA ALA A 146 17.06 15.12 16.24
C ALA A 146 17.48 14.78 14.80
N ALA A 147 17.12 13.61 14.28
CA ALA A 147 17.52 13.16 12.93
C ALA A 147 16.38 13.14 11.90
N GLY A 148 15.16 13.49 12.31
CA GLY A 148 13.95 13.47 11.47
C GLY A 148 13.82 14.61 10.44
N HIS A 149 14.90 15.34 10.13
CA HIS A 149 14.90 16.29 9.03
C HIS A 149 15.34 15.57 7.73
N GLU A 150 14.34 15.30 6.88
CA GLU A 150 14.46 15.32 5.43
C GLU A 150 15.55 14.43 4.80
N ARG A 151 15.58 13.14 5.15
CA ARG A 151 16.03 12.13 4.17
C ARG A 151 14.86 11.25 3.81
N HIS A 152 14.15 11.65 2.75
CA HIS A 152 13.24 10.73 2.09
C HIS A 152 14.08 9.58 1.50
N PRO A 153 13.87 8.34 1.93
CA PRO A 153 14.51 7.20 1.29
C PRO A 153 14.18 7.21 -0.20
N ARG A 154 15.21 7.03 -1.03
CA ARG A 154 15.11 7.11 -2.49
C ARG A 154 15.04 5.71 -3.06
N ILE A 155 14.13 5.50 -4.02
CA ILE A 155 14.21 4.34 -4.91
C ILE A 155 15.45 4.53 -5.79
N LEU A 156 16.33 3.54 -5.80
CA LEU A 156 17.63 3.63 -6.49
C LEU A 156 17.50 3.27 -7.96
N VAL A 157 16.55 2.41 -8.33
CA VAL A 157 16.23 2.07 -9.73
C VAL A 157 14.73 1.78 -9.88
N LEU A 158 14.04 2.55 -10.72
CA LEU A 158 12.71 2.19 -11.22
C LEU A 158 12.86 1.35 -12.48
N ARG A 159 12.06 0.28 -12.64
CA ARG A 159 11.96 -0.42 -13.93
C ARG A 159 11.46 0.55 -15.02
N PRO A 160 11.93 0.44 -16.28
CA PRO A 160 11.48 1.33 -17.35
C PRO A 160 9.98 1.19 -17.62
N GLY A 161 9.25 2.31 -17.73
CA GLY A 161 7.82 2.34 -18.09
C GLY A 161 6.89 3.13 -17.17
N PHE A 162 7.41 3.82 -16.16
CA PHE A 162 6.59 4.55 -15.19
C PHE A 162 6.04 5.88 -15.73
N ARG A 163 4.73 6.13 -15.57
CA ARG A 163 4.10 7.44 -15.69
C ARG A 163 3.57 7.85 -14.31
N ALA A 164 4.00 9.02 -13.84
CA ALA A 164 3.47 9.61 -12.61
C ALA A 164 2.00 10.00 -12.82
N TRP A 165 1.18 9.81 -11.79
CA TRP A 165 -0.20 10.25 -11.74
C TRP A 165 -0.24 11.77 -11.56
N ASP A 166 -0.92 12.47 -12.47
CA ASP A 166 -1.09 13.92 -12.46
C ASP A 166 -2.40 14.28 -11.74
N GLU A 167 -2.33 15.26 -10.85
CA GLU A 167 -3.40 15.64 -9.91
C GLU A 167 -4.46 16.55 -10.56
N GLU A 168 -4.62 16.46 -11.89
CA GLU A 168 -5.43 17.39 -12.64
C GLU A 168 -6.50 16.69 -13.49
N HIS A 169 -7.75 16.93 -13.08
CA HIS A 169 -9.02 16.73 -13.78
C HIS A 169 -9.73 15.40 -13.57
N GLY A 170 -10.73 15.43 -12.68
CA GLY A 170 -11.88 14.54 -12.78
C GLY A 170 -12.58 14.74 -14.13
N GLY A 171 -12.87 13.63 -14.81
CA GLY A 171 -13.75 13.59 -15.99
C GLY A 171 -13.05 13.36 -17.32
N GLY A 172 -13.28 12.17 -17.89
CA GLY A 172 -13.46 11.91 -19.33
C GLY A 172 -12.37 12.32 -20.33
N GLY A 173 -11.79 11.31 -20.99
CA GLY A 173 -11.28 11.47 -22.37
C GLY A 173 -9.88 10.89 -22.60
N LEU A 174 -9.83 9.73 -23.27
CA LEU A 174 -8.61 9.15 -23.82
C LEU A 174 -7.95 10.15 -24.80
N ARG A 175 -6.71 10.56 -24.54
CA ARG A 175 -5.83 11.14 -25.57
C ARG A 175 -4.51 10.41 -25.63
N VAL A 176 -4.31 9.69 -26.73
CA VAL A 176 -3.01 9.17 -27.16
C VAL A 176 -2.25 10.33 -27.81
N LEU A 177 -1.06 10.64 -27.31
CA LEU A 177 -0.11 11.51 -28.01
C LEU A 177 0.94 10.65 -28.75
N PRO A 178 1.32 11.04 -29.98
CA PRO A 178 2.16 10.23 -30.85
C PRO A 178 3.62 10.27 -30.40
N GLN A 179 4.30 9.13 -30.53
CA GLN A 179 5.72 9.01 -30.25
C GLN A 179 6.56 9.60 -31.40
N ARG A 180 7.60 10.34 -31.02
CA ARG A 180 8.79 10.56 -31.84
C ARG A 180 10.01 10.26 -30.99
#